data_AF-A0A923YJE4-F1
#
_entry.id   AF-A0A923YJE4-F1
#
_cell.length_a   1.000
_cell.length_b   1.000
_cell.length_c   1.000
_cell.angle_alpha   90.00
_cell.angle_beta   90.00
_cell.angle_gamma   90.00
#
_symmetry.space_group_name_H-M   'P 1'
#
loop_
_entity.id
_entity.type
_entity.pdbx_description
1 polymer ?
#
loop_
_entity_poly.entity_id
_entity_poly.type
_entity_poly.pdbx_seq_one_letter_code
_entity_poly.pdbx_strand_id
1 'polypeptide(L)'
;MKFDFNNWTGIIFNKLSHWGIAFISMLPNIVLASIVLLVFIFLGKFIKSISYKILNKLSGKESISRLFSAVASMLIVIIGLFIVLKILNLNQAVSALLAGAGIIGLALGFAFQDLTANFISGIFMIFKRPFEVGVSIRN
;
A
#
# COMPACT_ATOMS: atom_id res chain seq x y z
N MET A 1 47.63 23.07 23.60
CA MET A 1 46.36 22.39 23.28
C MET A 1 46.47 20.95 23.80
N LYS A 2 46.04 20.69 25.05
CA LYS A 2 46.13 19.34 25.63
C LYS A 2 44.89 18.56 25.17
N PHE A 3 45.10 17.53 24.34
CA PHE A 3 44.04 16.59 23.95
C PHE A 3 43.60 15.81 25.19
N ASP A 4 42.40 16.10 25.68
CA ASP A 4 41.84 15.49 26.89
C ASP A 4 41.16 14.15 26.53
N PHE A 5 41.96 13.08 26.45
CA PHE A 5 41.53 11.74 26.04
C PHE A 5 40.52 11.08 27.01
N ASN A 6 40.44 11.54 28.26
CA ASN A 6 39.56 10.96 29.28
C ASN A 6 38.08 11.25 29.03
N ASN A 7 37.75 12.33 28.33
CA ASN A 7 36.36 12.67 28.03
C ASN A 7 35.77 11.81 26.88
N TRP A 8 36.61 11.27 26.00
CA TRP A 8 36.17 10.57 24.79
C TRP A 8 35.63 9.17 25.09
N THR A 9 36.25 8.48 26.04
CA THR A 9 35.86 7.13 26.47
C THR A 9 34.46 7.15 27.10
N GLY A 10 34.17 8.15 27.94
CA GLY A 10 32.84 8.36 28.53
C GLY A 10 31.76 8.65 27.49
N ILE A 11 32.06 9.47 26.47
CA ILE A 11 31.11 9.77 25.39
C ILE A 11 30.77 8.52 24.56
N ILE A 12 31.78 7.70 24.22
CA ILE A 12 31.60 6.47 23.45
C ILE A 12 30.80 5.45 24.27
N PHE A 13 31.17 5.24 25.54
CA PHE A 13 30.47 4.30 26.41
C PHE A 13 29.01 4.70 26.62
N ASN A 14 28.74 5.99 26.81
CA ASN A 14 27.38 6.50 26.95
C ASN A 14 26.55 6.33 25.67
N LYS A 15 27.13 6.58 24.49
CA LYS A 15 26.44 6.31 23.21
C LYS A 15 26.16 4.81 23.03
N LEU A 16 27.12 3.95 23.35
CA LEU A 16 26.99 2.51 23.20
C LEU A 16 25.93 1.93 24.15
N SER A 17 25.88 2.39 25.40
CA SER A 17 24.86 1.98 26.36
C SER A 17 23.47 2.47 25.93
N HIS A 18 23.35 3.71 25.44
CA HIS A 18 22.11 4.24 24.89
C HIS A 18 21.61 3.43 23.69
N TRP A 19 22.49 3.04 22.76
CA TRP A 19 22.13 2.17 21.64
C TRP A 19 21.72 0.76 22.10
N GLY A 20 22.41 0.19 23.08
CA GLY A 20 22.07 -1.11 23.66
C GLY A 20 20.68 -1.11 24.31
N ILE A 21 20.38 -0.09 25.12
CA ILE A 21 19.07 0.07 25.77
C ILE A 21 17.98 0.28 24.73
N ALA A 22 18.22 1.11 23.71
CA ALA A 22 17.27 1.33 22.62
C ALA A 22 16.98 0.02 21.87
N PHE A 23 18.00 -0.77 21.55
CA PHE A 23 17.84 -2.05 20.86
C PHE A 23 16.99 -3.03 21.67
N ILE A 24 17.28 -3.19 22.96
CA ILE A 24 16.52 -4.06 23.87
C ILE A 24 15.07 -3.58 23.98
N SER A 25 14.85 -2.26 24.03
CA SER A 25 13.52 -1.65 24.07
C SER A 25 12.73 -1.86 22.77
N MET A 26 13.40 -2.14 21.65
CA MET A 26 12.75 -2.46 20.38
C MET A 26 12.36 -3.94 20.26
N LEU A 27 12.95 -4.86 21.03
CA LEU A 27 12.64 -6.29 20.94
C LEU A 27 11.15 -6.62 21.10
N PRO A 28 10.41 -6.05 22.09
CA PRO A 28 8.97 -6.30 22.21
C PRO A 28 8.20 -5.81 20.97
N ASN A 29 8.59 -4.66 20.40
CA ASN A 29 7.98 -4.11 19.20
C ASN A 29 8.25 -4.99 17.98
N ILE A 30 9.44 -5.58 17.86
CA ILE A 30 9.79 -6.51 16.78
C ILE A 30 8.94 -7.79 16.87
N VAL A 31 8.75 -8.33 18.08
CA VAL A 31 7.89 -9.50 18.30
C VAL A 31 6.44 -9.17 17.90
N LEU A 32 5.90 -8.06 18.38
CA LEU A 32 4.55 -7.61 18.04
C LEU A 32 4.40 -7.37 16.53
N ALA A 33 5.35 -6.67 15.92
CA ALA A 33 5.40 -6.43 14.48
C ALA A 33 5.41 -7.73 13.67
N SER A 34 6.16 -8.74 14.11
CA SER A 34 6.21 -10.04 13.44
C SER A 34 4.86 -10.76 13.50
N ILE A 35 4.19 -10.74 14.66
CA ILE A 35 2.84 -11.31 14.83
C ILE A 35 1.85 -10.61 13.91
N VAL A 36 1.84 -9.27 13.92
CA VAL A 36 0.96 -8.46 13.07
C VAL A 36 1.22 -8.73 11.59
N LEU A 37 2.49 -8.81 11.17
CA LEU A 37 2.85 -9.13 9.79
C LEU A 37 2.29 -10.49 9.36
N LEU A 38 2.45 -11.52 10.20
CA LEU A 38 1.92 -12.86 9.94
C LEU A 38 0.39 -12.84 9.80
N VAL A 39 -0.30 -12.11 10.68
CA VAL A 39 -1.76 -11.95 10.63
C VAL A 39 -2.18 -11.31 9.31
N PHE A 40 -1.52 -10.25 8.85
CA PHE A 40 -1.83 -9.59 7.58
C PHE A 40 -1.50 -10.44 6.35
N ILE A 41 -0.42 -11.24 6.39
CA ILE A 41 -0.11 -12.20 5.31
C ILE A 41 -1.21 -13.28 5.24
N PHE A 42 -1.65 -13.79 6.40
CA PHE A 42 -2.73 -14.77 6.45
C PHE A 42 -4.06 -14.20 5.96
N LEU A 43 -4.41 -12.99 6.42
CA LEU A 43 -5.56 -12.23 5.92
C LEU A 43 -5.49 -12.02 4.41
N GLY A 44 -4.34 -11.61 3.88
CA GLY A 44 -4.15 -11.44 2.44
C GLY A 44 -4.43 -12.72 1.67
N LYS A 45 -3.90 -13.87 2.12
CA LYS A 45 -4.18 -15.19 1.52
C LYS A 45 -5.67 -15.55 1.61
N PHE A 46 -6.32 -15.26 2.74
CA PHE A 46 -7.74 -15.51 2.94
C PHE A 46 -8.60 -14.67 1.98
N ILE A 47 -8.33 -13.36 1.91
CA ILE A 47 -9.00 -12.45 0.98
C ILE A 47 -8.77 -12.87 -0.46
N LYS A 48 -7.55 -13.28 -0.84
CA LYS A 48 -7.27 -13.82 -2.18
C LYS A 48 -8.20 -14.97 -2.54
N SER A 49 -8.37 -15.93 -1.62
CA SER A 49 -9.23 -17.09 -1.85
C SER A 49 -10.69 -16.69 -2.04
N ILE A 50 -11.20 -15.79 -1.20
CA ILE A 50 -12.58 -15.29 -1.29
C ILE A 50 -12.78 -14.51 -2.59
N SER A 51 -11.93 -13.52 -2.86
CA SER A 51 -12.01 -12.69 -4.06
C SER A 51 -11.93 -13.54 -5.32
N TYR A 52 -11.06 -14.54 -5.36
CA TYR A 52 -10.95 -15.45 -6.50
C TYR A 52 -12.26 -16.21 -6.75
N LYS A 53 -12.87 -16.80 -5.70
CA LYS A 53 -14.13 -17.54 -5.82
C LYS A 53 -15.26 -16.65 -6.33
N ILE A 54 -15.39 -15.45 -5.79
CA ILE A 54 -16.42 -14.48 -6.19
C ILE A 54 -16.22 -14.05 -7.64
N LEU A 55 -15.01 -13.62 -7.99
CA LEU A 55 -14.70 -13.10 -9.32
C LEU A 55 -14.77 -14.18 -10.40
N ASN A 56 -14.38 -15.41 -10.09
CA ASN A 56 -14.47 -16.50 -11.05
C ASN A 56 -15.94 -16.84 -11.37
N LYS A 57 -16.82 -16.75 -10.37
CA LYS A 57 -18.27 -16.93 -10.56
C LYS A 57 -18.90 -15.81 -11.39
N LEU A 58 -18.40 -14.58 -11.27
CA LEU A 58 -18.95 -13.41 -11.99
C LEU A 58 -18.41 -13.26 -13.41
N SER A 59 -17.09 -13.39 -13.58
CA SER A 59 -16.41 -13.08 -14.84
C SER A 59 -16.35 -14.27 -15.80
N GLY A 60 -16.40 -15.50 -15.28
CA GLY A 60 -16.17 -16.73 -16.04
C GLY A 60 -14.75 -16.83 -16.65
N LYS A 61 -13.85 -15.89 -16.34
CA LYS A 61 -12.50 -15.79 -16.90
C LYS A 61 -11.47 -15.91 -15.78
N GLU A 62 -10.69 -16.98 -15.84
CA GLU A 62 -9.69 -17.27 -14.82
C GLU A 62 -8.62 -16.17 -14.73
N SER A 63 -8.11 -15.67 -15.86
CA SER A 63 -7.06 -14.62 -15.87
C SER A 63 -7.50 -13.35 -15.15
N ILE A 64 -8.73 -12.89 -15.39
CA ILE A 64 -9.28 -11.71 -14.72
C ILE A 64 -9.39 -11.97 -13.21
N SER A 65 -9.93 -13.12 -12.84
CA SER A 65 -10.12 -13.49 -11.44
C SER A 65 -8.79 -13.60 -10.68
N ARG A 66 -7.75 -14.17 -11.30
CA ARG A 66 -6.40 -14.25 -10.74
C ARG A 66 -5.77 -12.88 -10.55
N LEU A 67 -5.87 -11.99 -11.56
CA LEU A 67 -5.30 -10.64 -11.48
C LEU A 67 -5.95 -9.81 -10.36
N PHE A 68 -7.27 -9.69 -10.35
CA PHE A 68 -7.96 -8.86 -9.37
C PHE A 68 -7.88 -9.42 -7.95
N SER A 69 -7.92 -10.74 -7.77
CA SER A 69 -7.70 -11.35 -6.44
C SER A 69 -6.27 -11.15 -5.93
N ALA A 70 -5.26 -11.16 -6.81
CA ALA A 70 -3.89 -10.85 -6.45
C ALA A 70 -3.74 -9.38 -6.03
N VAL A 71 -4.32 -8.44 -6.78
CA VAL A 71 -4.35 -7.01 -6.42
C VAL A 71 -5.00 -6.80 -5.06
N ALA A 72 -6.18 -7.40 -4.82
CA ALA A 72 -6.86 -7.29 -3.53
C ALA A 72 -6.00 -7.81 -2.37
N SER A 73 -5.38 -8.98 -2.53
CA SER A 73 -4.47 -9.55 -1.54
C SER A 73 -3.24 -8.65 -1.30
N MET A 74 -2.69 -8.06 -2.35
CA MET A 74 -1.51 -7.20 -2.26
C MET A 74 -1.82 -5.94 -1.46
N LEU A 75 -3.00 -5.33 -1.66
CA LEU A 75 -3.44 -4.17 -0.87
C LEU A 75 -3.53 -4.48 0.63
N ILE A 76 -4.07 -5.65 1.00
CA ILE A 76 -4.14 -6.08 2.41
C ILE A 76 -2.73 -6.19 3.03
N VAL A 77 -1.79 -6.80 2.30
CA VAL A 77 -0.41 -6.96 2.79
C VAL A 77 0.30 -5.61 2.90
N ILE A 78 0.08 -4.69 1.94
CA ILE A 78 0.64 -3.33 1.98
C ILE A 78 0.12 -2.56 3.20
N ILE A 79 -1.17 -2.65 3.51
CA ILE A 79 -1.75 -2.04 4.71
C ILE A 79 -1.07 -2.62 5.98
N GLY A 80 -0.90 -3.94 6.02
CA GLY A 80 -0.17 -4.60 7.11
C GLY A 80 1.27 -4.10 7.26
N LEU A 81 1.98 -3.92 6.15
CA LEU A 81 3.33 -3.37 6.13
C LEU A 81 3.41 -1.98 6.77
N PHE A 82 2.47 -1.08 6.44
CA PHE A 82 2.43 0.24 7.07
C PHE A 82 2.21 0.19 8.57
N ILE A 83 1.33 -0.71 9.04
CA ILE A 83 1.07 -0.89 10.48
C ILE A 83 2.33 -1.42 11.18
N VAL A 84 3.00 -2.41 10.58
CA VAL A 84 4.25 -2.97 11.08
C VAL A 84 5.33 -1.89 11.23
N LEU A 85 5.49 -1.03 10.21
CA LEU A 85 6.47 0.06 10.27
C LEU A 85 6.14 1.08 11.36
N LYS A 86 4.85 1.37 11.61
CA LYS A 86 4.43 2.21 12.73
C LYS A 86 4.76 1.57 14.09
N ILE A 87 4.53 0.27 14.27
CA ILE A 87 4.86 -0.46 15.50
C ILE A 87 6.37 -0.41 15.77
N LEU A 88 7.18 -0.47 14.71
CA LEU A 88 8.64 -0.35 14.80
C LEU A 88 9.13 1.09 15.01
N ASN A 89 8.22 2.07 15.17
CA ASN A 89 8.50 3.50 15.28
C ASN A 89 9.25 4.09 14.07
N LEU A 90 9.11 3.49 12.89
CA LEU A 90 9.74 3.93 11.65
C LEU A 90 8.87 4.95 10.90
N ASN A 91 8.47 6.03 11.58
CA ASN A 91 7.52 7.01 11.05
C ASN A 91 8.04 7.70 9.77
N GLN A 92 9.34 7.99 9.69
CA GLN A 92 9.94 8.57 8.49
C GLN A 92 9.85 7.62 7.29
N ALA A 93 10.04 6.31 7.51
CA ALA A 93 9.90 5.32 6.46
C ALA A 93 8.45 5.22 5.97
N VAL A 94 7.48 5.26 6.89
CA VAL A 94 6.04 5.30 6.54
C VAL A 94 5.72 6.51 5.67
N SER A 95 6.18 7.71 6.07
CA SER A 95 5.97 8.93 5.29
C SER A 95 6.60 8.86 3.91
N ALA A 96 7.83 8.35 3.80
CA ALA A 96 8.51 8.19 2.52
C ALA A 96 7.78 7.20 1.59
N LEU A 97 7.33 6.07 2.13
CA LEU A 97 6.55 5.09 1.39
C LEU A 97 5.18 5.64 0.95
N LEU A 98 4.50 6.40 1.80
CA LEU A 98 3.23 7.06 1.45
C LEU A 98 3.43 8.11 0.35
N ALA A 99 4.50 8.89 0.41
CA ALA A 99 4.85 9.84 -0.64
C ALA A 99 5.10 9.12 -1.98
N GLY A 100 5.89 8.03 -1.96
CA GLY A 100 6.12 7.20 -3.15
C GLY A 100 4.86 6.54 -3.69
N ALA A 101 4.00 6.00 -2.81
CA ALA A 101 2.72 5.43 -3.18
C ALA A 101 1.78 6.48 -3.80
N GLY A 102 1.84 7.73 -3.32
CA GLY A 102 1.13 8.87 -3.92
C GLY A 102 1.57 9.11 -5.37
N ILE A 103 2.88 9.13 -5.64
CA ILE A 103 3.41 9.29 -7.01
C ILE A 103 2.97 8.14 -7.91
N ILE A 104 3.07 6.89 -7.44
CA ILE A 104 2.60 5.71 -8.19
C ILE A 104 1.09 5.81 -8.45
N GLY A 105 0.32 6.23 -7.44
CA GLY A 105 -1.12 6.44 -7.56
C GLY A 105 -1.48 7.48 -8.61
N LEU A 106 -0.75 8.60 -8.67
CA LEU A 106 -0.90 9.61 -9.71
C LEU A 106 -0.57 9.05 -11.09
N ALA A 107 0.55 8.32 -11.23
CA ALA A 107 0.94 7.71 -12.50
C ALA A 107 -0.10 6.70 -13.01
N LEU A 108 -0.64 5.85 -12.11
CA LEU A 108 -1.75 4.94 -12.45
C LEU A 108 -3.01 5.72 -12.81
N GLY A 109 -3.32 6.80 -12.10
CA GLY A 109 -4.44 7.69 -12.42
C GLY A 109 -4.35 8.28 -13.82
N PHE A 110 -3.16 8.74 -14.23
CA PHE A 110 -2.92 9.19 -15.60
C PHE A 110 -3.05 8.06 -16.62
N ALA A 111 -2.56 6.85 -16.31
CA ALA A 111 -2.74 5.69 -17.18
C ALA A 111 -4.22 5.31 -17.38
N PHE A 112 -5.09 5.58 -16.40
CA PHE A 112 -6.53 5.34 -16.47
C PHE A 112 -7.36 6.55 -16.91
N GLN A 113 -6.73 7.67 -17.28
CA GLN A 113 -7.43 8.92 -17.60
C GLN A 113 -8.42 8.75 -18.76
N ASP A 114 -7.99 8.16 -19.87
CA ASP A 114 -8.84 7.96 -21.05
C ASP A 114 -10.02 7.01 -20.76
N LEU A 115 -9.76 5.93 -20.03
CA LEU A 115 -10.79 4.97 -19.61
C LEU A 115 -11.84 5.65 -18.74
N THR A 116 -11.41 6.52 -17.83
CA THR A 116 -12.30 7.30 -16.97
C THR A 116 -13.12 8.31 -17.76
N ALA A 117 -12.50 9.03 -18.71
CA ALA A 117 -13.19 9.99 -19.57
C ALA A 117 -14.27 9.32 -20.43
N ASN A 118 -13.98 8.16 -21.00
CA ASN A 118 -14.93 7.37 -21.78
C ASN A 118 -16.09 6.86 -20.92
N PHE A 119 -15.81 6.38 -19.70
CA PHE A 119 -16.82 5.94 -18.76
C PHE A 119 -17.78 7.07 -18.35
N ILE A 120 -17.23 8.24 -18.00
CA ILE A 120 -18.02 9.43 -17.65
C ILE A 120 -18.86 9.89 -18.84
N SER A 121 -18.30 9.90 -20.04
CA SER A 121 -19.03 10.25 -21.27
C SER A 121 -20.22 9.31 -21.51
N GLY A 122 -20.03 8.00 -21.31
CA GLY A 122 -21.11 7.01 -21.39
C GLY A 122 -22.22 7.28 -20.38
N ILE A 123 -21.87 7.56 -19.12
CA ILE A 123 -22.84 7.94 -18.08
C ILE A 123 -23.60 9.22 -18.48
N PHE A 124 -22.89 10.25 -18.95
CA PHE A 124 -23.50 11.50 -19.39
C PHE A 124 -24.46 11.31 -20.55
N MET A 125 -24.13 10.43 -21.50
CA MET A 125 -25.00 10.12 -22.63
C MET A 125 -26.32 9.47 -22.18
N ILE A 126 -26.26 8.56 -21.21
CA ILE A 126 -27.45 7.93 -20.63
C ILE A 126 -28.33 8.97 -19.93
N PHE A 127 -27.73 9.90 -19.18
CA PHE A 127 -28.48 10.92 -18.44
C PHE A 127 -29.07 12.01 -19.34
N LYS A 128 -28.28 12.52 -20.29
CA LYS A 128 -28.73 13.62 -21.16
C LYS A 128 -29.57 13.17 -22.34
N ARG A 129 -29.60 11.86 -22.67
CA ARG A 129 -30.19 11.30 -23.89
C ARG A 129 -30.05 12.24 -25.10
N PRO A 130 -28.83 12.71 -25.42
CA PRO A 130 -28.65 13.75 -26.44
C PRO A 130 -28.97 13.28 -27.87
N PHE A 131 -29.27 11.99 -28.04
CA PHE A 131 -29.66 11.38 -29.31
C PHE A 131 -31.00 10.66 -29.14
N GLU A 132 -32.04 11.18 -29.82
CA GLU A 132 -33.25 10.41 -30.09
C GLU A 132 -32.94 9.39 -31.19
N VAL A 133 -33.38 8.14 -30.99
CA VAL A 133 -33.16 7.05 -31.94
C VAL A 133 -33.91 7.39 -33.24
N GLY A 134 -33.20 7.84 -34.29
CA GLY A 134 -33.79 8.14 -35.59
C GLY A 134 -33.18 9.32 -36.36
N VAL A 135 -32.38 10.19 -35.72
CA VAL A 135 -31.76 11.33 -36.43
C VAL A 135 -30.41 10.91 -37.03
N SER A 136 -30.40 10.70 -38.34
CA SER A 136 -29.17 10.55 -39.13
C SER A 136 -28.43 11.89 -39.17
N ILE A 137 -27.37 12.01 -38.39
CA ILE A 137 -26.35 13.06 -38.57
C ILE A 137 -25.56 12.74 -39.85
N ARG A 138 -26.02 13.31 -40.96
CA ARG A 138 -25.33 13.31 -42.26
C ARG A 138 -24.80 14.73 -42.52
N ASN A 139 -23.48 14.89 -42.51
CA ASN A 139 -22.76 15.73 -43.45
C ASN A 139 -21.31 15.22 -43.57
#